data_AF-A0A357BMC0-F1
#
_entry.id   AF-A0A357BMC0-F1
#
_cell.length_a   1.000
_cell.length_b   1.000
_cell.length_c   1.000
_cell.angle_alpha   90.00
_cell.angle_beta   90.00
_cell.angle_gamma   90.00
#
_symmetry.space_group_name_H-M   'P 1'
#
loop_
_entity.id
_entity.type
_entity.pdbx_description
1 polymer ?
#
loop_
_entity_poly.entity_id
_entity_poly.type
_entity_poly.pdbx_seq_one_letter_code
_entity_poly.pdbx_strand_id
1 'polypeptide(L)'
;MRLGKFLKFIGAFTFLALIYIHLQMQIIDLAYQGKSREKQIDKLVEQKGNLTYSILMLKSASHLGNEVLKEKSGMGFAAPEQVVRIFTSKEAQWEKVSRKNPQPVKNTQPLLSLLSFGTQAEAKPRE
;
A
#
# COMPACT_ATOMS: atom_id res chain seq x y z
N MET A 1 -5.79 -39.81 62.00
CA MET A 1 -5.65 -38.37 61.66
C MET A 1 -4.79 -38.04 60.43
N ARG A 2 -3.89 -38.93 59.93
CA ARG A 2 -3.04 -38.63 58.76
C ARG A 2 -3.74 -38.80 57.39
N LEU A 3 -4.65 -39.77 57.28
CA LEU A 3 -5.37 -40.07 56.02
C LEU A 3 -6.27 -38.93 55.53
N GLY A 4 -7.04 -38.31 56.43
CA GLY A 4 -7.92 -37.19 56.08
C GLY A 4 -7.16 -35.93 55.66
N LYS A 5 -5.94 -35.72 56.17
CA LYS A 5 -5.06 -34.63 55.71
C LYS A 5 -4.53 -34.92 54.30
N PHE A 6 -4.10 -36.15 54.05
CA PHE A 6 -3.62 -36.58 52.72
C PHE A 6 -4.72 -36.46 51.64
N LEU A 7 -5.96 -36.86 51.95
CA LEU A 7 -7.07 -36.75 51.02
C LEU A 7 -7.40 -35.29 50.65
N LYS A 8 -7.29 -34.36 51.62
CA LYS A 8 -7.43 -32.92 51.35
C LYS A 8 -6.33 -32.39 50.43
N PHE A 9 -5.08 -32.83 50.63
CA PHE A 9 -3.97 -32.44 49.74
C PHE A 9 -4.17 -32.97 48.33
N ILE A 10 -4.61 -34.22 48.17
CA ILE A 10 -4.86 -34.80 46.84
C ILE A 10 -5.99 -34.07 46.12
N GLY A 11 -7.07 -33.72 46.83
CA GLY A 11 -8.17 -32.94 46.28
C GLY A 11 -7.76 -31.51 45.90
N ALA A 12 -6.94 -30.85 46.72
CA ALA A 12 -6.41 -29.53 46.38
C ALA A 12 -5.51 -29.58 45.14
N PHE A 13 -4.68 -30.61 45.03
CA PHE A 13 -3.76 -30.78 43.90
C PHE A 13 -4.50 -31.08 42.59
N THR A 14 -5.53 -31.95 42.63
CA THR A 14 -6.35 -32.22 41.44
C THR A 14 -7.13 -30.99 41.00
N PHE A 15 -7.67 -30.21 41.94
CA PHE A 15 -8.33 -28.94 41.63
C PHE A 15 -7.38 -27.93 40.97
N LEU A 16 -6.15 -27.82 41.48
CA LEU A 16 -5.11 -26.97 40.87
C LEU A 16 -4.75 -27.44 39.46
N ALA A 17 -4.64 -28.75 39.25
CA ALA A 17 -4.37 -29.33 37.93
C ALA A 17 -5.53 -29.06 36.94
N LEU A 18 -6.78 -29.15 37.39
CA LEU A 18 -7.96 -28.81 36.59
C LEU A 18 -7.95 -27.34 36.16
N ILE A 19 -7.65 -26.41 37.07
CA ILE A 19 -7.51 -24.98 36.75
C ILE A 19 -6.39 -24.78 35.72
N TYR A 20 -5.25 -25.44 35.91
CA TYR A 20 -4.10 -25.30 35.02
C TYR A 20 -4.44 -25.74 33.59
N ILE A 21 -5.06 -26.91 33.41
CA ILE A 21 -5.47 -27.41 32.09
C ILE A 21 -6.50 -26.49 31.46
N HIS A 22 -7.46 -25.98 32.24
CA HIS A 22 -8.46 -25.05 31.74
C HIS A 22 -7.82 -23.75 31.22
N LEU A 23 -6.85 -23.21 31.96
CA LEU A 23 -6.11 -22.02 31.54
C LEU A 23 -5.29 -22.28 30.26
N GLN A 24 -4.64 -23.44 30.16
CA GLN A 24 -3.91 -23.82 28.95
C GLN A 24 -4.82 -23.91 27.73
N MET A 25 -6.01 -24.50 27.85
CA MET A 25 -6.98 -24.54 26.76
C MET A 25 -7.43 -23.14 26.33
N GLN A 26 -7.72 -22.25 27.28
CA GLN A 26 -8.10 -20.87 26.96
C GLN A 26 -7.00 -20.10 26.22
N ILE A 27 -5.74 -20.29 26.61
CA ILE A 27 -4.59 -19.66 25.93
C ILE A 27 -4.50 -20.14 24.48
N ILE A 28 -4.65 -21.45 24.25
CA ILE A 28 -4.61 -22.04 22.92
C ILE A 28 -5.77 -21.50 22.07
N ASP A 29 -7.00 -21.52 22.59
CA ASP A 29 -8.17 -21.00 21.88
C ASP A 29 -8.00 -19.53 21.52
N LEU A 30 -7.48 -18.72 22.43
CA LEU A 30 -7.23 -17.30 22.19
C LEU A 30 -6.17 -17.11 21.09
N ALA A 31 -5.11 -17.93 21.07
CA ALA A 31 -4.11 -17.90 20.02
C ALA A 31 -4.69 -18.28 18.65
N TYR A 32 -5.57 -19.28 18.59
CA TYR A 32 -6.26 -19.67 17.35
C TYR A 32 -7.20 -18.57 16.85
N GLN A 33 -7.97 -17.94 17.76
CA GLN A 33 -8.82 -16.80 17.42
C GLN A 33 -8.00 -15.61 16.93
N GLY A 34 -6.87 -15.31 17.58
CA GLY A 34 -5.92 -14.28 17.15
C GLY A 34 -5.42 -14.52 15.73
N LYS A 35 -4.93 -15.73 15.46
CA LYS A 35 -4.45 -16.14 14.12
C LYS A 35 -5.53 -16.06 13.05
N SER A 36 -6.78 -16.39 13.39
CA SER A 36 -7.91 -16.28 12.45
C SER A 36 -8.20 -14.81 12.10
N ARG A 37 -8.15 -13.91 13.09
CA ARG A 37 -8.35 -12.47 12.88
C ARG A 37 -7.19 -11.85 12.09
N GLU A 38 -5.96 -12.24 12.39
CA GLU A 38 -4.77 -11.80 11.64
C GLU A 38 -4.89 -12.14 10.16
N LYS A 39 -5.28 -13.39 9.83
CA LYS A 39 -5.57 -13.78 8.44
C LYS A 39 -6.64 -12.93 7.76
N GLN A 40 -7.65 -12.48 8.50
CA GLN A 40 -8.69 -11.60 7.93
C GLN A 40 -8.14 -10.20 7.66
N ILE A 41 -7.29 -9.68 8.56
CA ILE A 41 -6.61 -8.40 8.39
C ILE A 41 -5.69 -8.45 7.17
N ASP A 42 -4.87 -9.50 7.03
CA ASP A 42 -3.95 -9.67 5.90
C ASP A 42 -4.70 -9.68 4.57
N LYS A 43 -5.81 -10.43 4.48
CA LYS A 43 -6.67 -10.44 3.29
C LYS A 43 -7.22 -9.04 2.99
N LEU A 44 -7.62 -8.30 4.01
CA LEU A 44 -8.16 -6.95 3.82
C LEU A 44 -7.08 -5.97 3.35
N VAL A 45 -5.85 -6.10 3.86
CA VAL A 45 -4.69 -5.33 3.41
C VAL A 45 -4.36 -5.64 1.95
N GLU A 46 -4.35 -6.91 1.57
CA GLU A 46 -4.13 -7.35 0.19
C GLU A 46 -5.21 -6.80 -0.76
N GLN A 47 -6.48 -6.94 -0.39
CA GLN A 47 -7.60 -6.39 -1.16
C GLN A 47 -7.49 -4.87 -1.32
N LYS A 48 -7.15 -4.15 -0.24
CA LYS A 48 -6.93 -2.71 -0.30
C LYS A 48 -5.78 -2.35 -1.23
N GLY A 49 -4.69 -3.11 -1.21
CA GLY A 49 -3.56 -2.94 -2.13
C GLY A 49 -3.99 -3.08 -3.59
N ASN A 50 -4.70 -4.16 -3.91
CA ASN A 50 -5.23 -4.41 -5.24
C ASN A 50 -6.19 -3.31 -5.70
N LEU A 51 -7.13 -2.90 -4.84
CA LEU A 51 -8.06 -1.80 -5.14
C LEU A 51 -7.32 -0.49 -5.39
N THR A 52 -6.32 -0.17 -4.57
CA THR A 52 -5.51 1.05 -4.74
C THR A 52 -4.77 1.03 -6.07
N TYR A 53 -4.18 -0.11 -6.44
CA TYR A 53 -3.53 -0.30 -7.73
C TYR A 53 -4.54 -0.13 -8.88
N SER A 54 -5.71 -0.78 -8.82
CA SER A 54 -6.76 -0.61 -9.82
C SER A 54 -7.21 0.84 -9.95
N ILE A 55 -7.41 1.56 -8.84
CA ILE A 55 -7.76 2.98 -8.86
C ILE A 55 -6.66 3.82 -9.52
N LEU A 56 -5.39 3.55 -9.21
CA LEU A 56 -4.25 4.25 -9.83
C LEU A 56 -4.18 3.96 -11.34
N MET A 57 -4.44 2.72 -11.73
CA MET A 57 -4.50 2.31 -13.13
C MET A 57 -5.65 3.00 -13.85
N LEU A 58 -6.86 3.02 -13.29
CA LEU A 58 -8.00 3.75 -13.86
C LEU A 58 -7.76 5.26 -13.91
N LYS A 59 -7.06 5.83 -12.92
CA LYS A 59 -6.71 7.26 -12.89
C LYS A 59 -5.67 7.62 -13.96
N SER A 60 -4.84 6.66 -14.38
CA SER A 60 -3.85 6.89 -15.44
C SER A 60 -4.57 7.04 -16.78
N ALA A 61 -4.64 8.28 -17.29
CA ALA A 61 -5.19 8.57 -18.62
C ALA A 61 -4.52 7.75 -19.74
N SER A 62 -3.27 7.32 -19.54
CA SER A 62 -2.55 6.43 -20.46
C SER A 62 -3.11 5.00 -20.45
N HIS A 63 -3.44 4.46 -19.27
CA HIS A 63 -4.05 3.14 -19.16
C HIS A 63 -5.50 3.14 -19.65
N LEU A 64 -6.27 4.17 -19.26
CA LEU A 64 -7.65 4.37 -19.73
C LEU A 64 -7.70 4.54 -21.25
N GLY A 65 -6.79 5.33 -21.83
CA GLY A 65 -6.67 5.47 -23.27
C GLY A 65 -6.38 4.12 -23.94
N ASN A 66 -5.43 3.35 -23.42
CA ASN A 66 -5.10 2.03 -23.97
C ASN A 66 -6.24 0.99 -23.83
N GLU A 67 -7.05 1.03 -22.76
CA GLU A 67 -8.23 0.17 -22.65
C GLU A 67 -9.33 0.58 -23.63
N VAL A 68 -9.64 1.88 -23.72
CA VAL A 68 -10.69 2.41 -24.60
C VAL A 68 -10.36 2.13 -26.08
N LEU A 69 -9.07 2.15 -26.46
CA LEU A 69 -8.63 1.80 -27.81
C LEU A 69 -8.60 0.29 -28.09
N LYS A 70 -8.50 -0.53 -27.04
CA LYS A 70 -8.51 -2.00 -27.16
C LYS A 70 -9.94 -2.54 -27.26
N GLU A 71 -10.88 -1.96 -26.53
CA GLU A 71 -12.29 -2.17 -26.82
C GLU A 71 -12.58 -1.66 -28.22
N LYS A 72 -13.42 -2.36 -29.00
CA LYS A 72 -13.93 -1.88 -30.29
C LYS A 72 -14.91 -0.71 -30.12
N SER A 73 -14.63 0.16 -29.14
CA SER A 73 -15.20 1.48 -29.03
C SER A 73 -14.81 2.22 -30.30
N GLY A 74 -15.77 2.76 -31.05
CA GLY A 74 -15.49 3.56 -32.25
C GLY A 74 -14.72 4.87 -31.98
N MET A 75 -14.06 4.99 -30.83
CA MET A 75 -13.24 6.12 -30.41
C MET A 75 -11.83 5.97 -30.96
N GLY A 76 -11.48 6.82 -31.93
CA GLY A 76 -10.11 7.00 -32.41
C GLY A 76 -9.46 8.23 -31.79
N PHE A 77 -8.13 8.25 -31.73
CA PHE A 77 -7.42 9.49 -31.46
C PHE A 77 -7.66 10.50 -32.59
N ALA A 78 -7.94 11.75 -32.24
CA ALA A 78 -8.03 12.82 -33.21
C ALA A 78 -6.67 13.04 -33.88
N ALA A 79 -6.64 13.10 -35.21
CA ALA A 79 -5.44 13.46 -35.94
C ALA A 79 -5.04 14.91 -35.58
N PRO A 80 -3.74 15.28 -35.65
CA PRO A 80 -3.30 16.65 -35.36
C PRO A 80 -4.05 17.71 -36.19
N GLU A 81 -4.49 17.32 -37.38
CA GLU A 81 -5.27 18.13 -38.32
C GLU A 81 -6.71 18.42 -37.86
N GLN A 82 -7.24 17.59 -36.95
CA GLN A 82 -8.59 17.71 -36.38
C GLN A 82 -8.60 18.47 -35.04
N VAL A 83 -7.43 18.89 -34.55
CA VAL A 83 -7.28 19.64 -33.30
C VAL A 83 -7.22 21.14 -33.61
N VAL A 84 -8.32 21.84 -33.34
CA VAL A 84 -8.36 23.31 -33.48
C VAL A 84 -7.78 23.95 -32.22
N ARG A 85 -6.62 24.60 -32.36
CA ARG A 85 -5.99 25.37 -31.27
C ARG A 85 -6.67 26.74 -31.20
N ILE A 86 -7.53 26.92 -30.21
CA ILE A 86 -8.18 28.21 -29.96
C ILE A 86 -7.20 29.04 -29.14
N PHE A 87 -6.64 30.10 -29.73
CA PHE A 87 -5.80 31.04 -29.01
C PHE A 87 -6.69 32.03 -28.26
N THR A 88 -6.75 31.95 -26.94
CA THR A 88 -7.29 33.02 -26.13
C THR A 88 -6.20 34.09 -25.95
N SER A 89 -6.56 35.37 -25.95
CA SER A 89 -5.56 36.46 -25.90
C SER A 89 -4.67 36.46 -24.65
N LYS A 90 -4.96 35.62 -23.65
CA LYS A 90 -4.14 35.43 -22.44
C LYS A 90 -3.01 34.40 -22.58
N GLU A 91 -3.02 33.53 -23.59
CA GLU A 91 -2.01 32.46 -23.75
C GLU A 91 -0.69 32.91 -24.37
N ALA A 92 -0.67 34.09 -25.02
CA ALA A 92 0.56 34.72 -25.48
C ALA A 92 1.54 35.08 -24.34
N GLN A 93 1.09 35.04 -23.08
CA GLN A 93 1.94 35.24 -21.91
C GLN A 93 2.57 33.94 -21.38
N TRP A 94 2.00 32.77 -21.67
CA TRP A 94 2.44 31.49 -21.08
C TRP A 94 3.62 30.87 -21.85
N GLU A 95 3.73 31.07 -23.16
CA GLU A 95 4.88 30.61 -23.94
C GLU A 95 6.20 31.31 -23.56
N LYS A 96 6.14 32.52 -22.99
CA LYS A 96 7.33 33.20 -22.44
C LYS A 96 7.76 32.65 -21.08
N VAL A 97 6.90 31.94 -20.35
CA VAL A 97 7.21 31.37 -19.04
C VAL A 97 7.80 29.95 -19.17
N SER A 98 7.40 29.16 -20.16
CA SER A 98 7.84 27.76 -20.32
C SER A 98 9.21 27.58 -21.01
N ARG A 99 9.90 28.64 -21.45
CA ARG A 99 11.29 28.57 -21.95
C ARG A 99 12.34 28.99 -20.91
N LYS A 100 12.05 28.83 -19.62
CA LYS A 100 13.11 28.83 -18.58
C LYS A 100 13.43 27.39 -18.22
N ASN A 101 14.49 26.88 -18.84
CA ASN A 101 15.17 25.65 -18.45
C ASN A 101 15.30 25.64 -16.91
N PRO A 102 14.82 24.62 -16.17
CA PRO A 102 15.05 24.55 -14.74
C PRO A 102 16.54 24.31 -14.52
N GLN A 103 17.28 25.37 -14.19
CA GLN A 103 18.61 25.21 -13.64
C GLN A 103 18.49 24.39 -12.35
N PRO A 104 19.32 23.36 -12.13
CA PRO A 104 19.29 22.61 -10.90
C PRO A 104 19.69 23.55 -9.75
N VAL A 105 18.74 23.83 -8.86
CA VAL A 105 19.02 24.52 -7.61
C VAL A 105 19.93 23.59 -6.81
N LYS A 106 21.22 23.93 -6.76
CA LYS A 106 22.22 23.30 -5.91
C LYS A 106 21.86 23.62 -4.46
N ASN A 107 20.92 22.87 -3.88
CA ASN A 107 20.58 22.98 -2.47
C ASN A 107 21.59 22.16 -1.67
N THR A 108 22.63 22.84 -1.19
CA THR A 108 23.65 22.32 -0.27
C THR A 108 23.05 22.13 1.11
N GLN A 109 22.33 21.03 1.33
CA GLN A 109 21.99 20.53 2.66
C GLN A 109 22.43 19.07 2.78
N PRO A 110 23.65 18.80 3.28
CA PRO A 110 24.26 17.45 3.28
C PRO A 110 23.54 16.44 4.19
N LEU A 111 22.65 16.90 5.08
CA LEU A 111 21.90 16.01 5.97
C LEU A 111 20.63 15.44 5.32
N LEU A 112 20.07 16.10 4.30
CA LEU A 112 18.86 15.62 3.62
C LEU A 112 19.14 14.54 2.56
N SER A 113 20.39 14.39 2.10
CA SER A 113 20.78 13.33 1.16
C SER A 113 20.92 11.94 1.80
N LEU A 114 20.98 11.84 3.13
CA LEU A 114 21.02 10.54 3.84
C LEU A 114 19.63 9.90 3.97
N LEU A 115 18.55 10.67 3.80
CA LEU A 115 17.18 10.19 3.92
C LEU A 115 16.56 9.83 2.55
N SER A 116 17.24 10.12 1.44
CA SER A 116 16.81 9.70 0.10
C SER A 116 17.26 8.27 -0.21
N PHE A 117 16.81 7.30 0.58
CA PHE A 117 16.85 5.90 0.18
C PHE A 117 15.74 5.67 -0.86
N GLY A 118 16.06 5.78 -2.15
CA GLY A 118 15.17 5.29 -3.21
C GLY A 118 15.13 6.02 -4.56
N THR A 119 15.95 7.04 -4.81
CA THR A 119 15.93 7.73 -6.12
C THR A 119 16.95 7.16 -7.09
N GLN A 120 16.42 6.31 -7.96
CA GLN A 120 16.86 5.89 -9.30
C GLN A 120 18.16 6.52 -9.83
N ALA A 121 19.14 5.67 -10.12
CA ALA A 121 20.23 5.98 -11.02
C ALA A 121 19.70 6.00 -12.47
N GLU A 122 19.44 7.18 -13.02
CA GLU A 122 19.28 7.32 -14.48
C GLU A 122 20.63 7.15 -15.16
N ALA A 123 20.72 6.16 -16.05
CA ALA A 123 21.88 5.92 -16.89
C ALA A 123 22.03 7.04 -17.92
N LYS A 124 23.16 7.74 -17.87
CA LYS A 124 23.54 8.77 -18.85
C LYS A 124 23.79 8.09 -20.21
N PRO A 125 23.15 8.49 -21.31
CA PRO A 125 23.55 8.03 -22.63
C PRO A 125 24.94 8.59 -22.95
N ARG A 126 25.85 7.72 -23.41
CA ARG A 126 27.15 8.09 -23.96
C ARG A 126 26.93 8.72 -25.34
N GLU A 127 27.40 9.96 -25.50
CA GLU A 127 27.82 10.49 -26.79
C GLU A 127 29.12 9.82 -27.25
#